data_AF-A0A517MJG5-F1
#
_entry.id   AF-A0A517MJG5-F1
#
_cell.length_a   1.000
_cell.length_b   1.000
_cell.length_c   1.000
_cell.angle_alpha   90.00
_cell.angle_beta   90.00
_cell.angle_gamma   90.00
#
_symmetry.space_group_name_H-M   'P 1'
#
loop_
_entity.id
_entity.type
_entity.pdbx_description
1 polymer ?
#
loop_
_entity_poly.entity_id
_entity_poly.type
_entity_poly.pdbx_seq_one_letter_code
_entity_poly.pdbx_strand_id
1 'polypeptide(L)'
;MFEKWISISTTQLAMILLSSVIVYAAILIYTRIAGLRSFSKMSAADFAMTIAVGSLFGATVSAPNPTLLAGLFALLCLFAAQWALANARRKSKLVSKLVDNEPLLLMNHGEIIEKNLELANMTESDLFGKLREANALNFTQVKAVVFETTGDVSVLHSTSDDVALEKRIFEGVVGAERLFTDR
;
A
#
# COMPACT_ATOMS: atom_id res chain seq x y z
N MET A 1 16.05 2.84 38.69
CA MET A 1 15.86 2.50 37.26
C MET A 1 14.43 2.83 36.79
N PHE A 2 13.40 2.52 37.59
CA PHE A 2 11.98 2.84 37.34
C PHE A 2 11.70 4.35 37.20
N GLU A 3 12.33 5.20 38.02
CA GLU A 3 12.16 6.66 37.89
C GLU A 3 12.62 7.22 36.54
N LYS A 4 13.62 6.63 35.88
CA LYS A 4 14.06 7.09 34.55
C LYS A 4 13.08 6.70 33.44
N TRP A 5 12.17 5.76 33.71
CA TRP A 5 11.12 5.36 32.76
C TRP A 5 9.88 6.27 32.87
N ILE A 6 9.70 6.96 33.99
CA ILE A 6 8.49 7.74 34.29
C ILE A 6 8.79 9.24 34.42
N SER A 7 9.99 9.62 34.86
CA SER A 7 10.37 11.02 34.99
C SER A 7 10.93 11.54 33.67
N ILE A 8 10.34 12.64 33.20
CA ILE A 8 10.77 13.39 32.03
C ILE A 8 11.03 14.84 32.44
N SER A 9 12.10 15.44 31.92
CA SER A 9 12.37 16.86 32.19
C SER A 9 11.37 17.75 31.44
N THR A 10 10.98 18.88 32.03
CA THR A 10 10.13 19.89 31.37
C THR A 10 10.75 20.41 30.07
N THR A 11 12.09 20.54 30.02
CA THR A 11 12.81 20.90 28.80
C THR A 11 12.68 19.83 27.72
N GLN A 12 12.72 18.55 28.10
CA GLN A 12 12.52 17.45 27.15
C GLN A 12 11.08 17.44 26.63
N LEU A 13 10.09 17.65 27.49
CA LEU A 13 8.69 17.80 27.07
C LEU A 13 8.51 18.94 26.06
N ALA A 14 9.11 20.11 26.33
CA ALA A 14 9.05 21.25 25.43
C ALA A 14 9.72 20.95 24.07
N MET A 15 10.88 20.29 24.08
CA MET A 15 11.58 19.90 22.86
C MET A 15 10.82 18.85 22.05
N ILE A 16 10.20 17.87 22.71
CA ILE A 16 9.34 16.87 22.06
C ILE A 16 8.14 17.55 21.42
N LEU A 17 7.46 18.45 22.13
CA LEU A 17 6.31 19.19 21.60
C LEU A 17 6.70 20.01 20.37
N LEU A 18 7.77 20.79 20.48
CA LEU A 18 8.27 21.63 19.37
C LEU A 18 8.67 20.78 18.16
N SER A 19 9.45 19.72 18.39
CA SER A 19 9.89 18.82 17.32
C SER A 19 8.72 18.11 16.67
N SER A 20 7.73 17.65 17.45
CA SER A 20 6.51 17.01 16.94
C SER A 20 5.77 17.93 15.97
N VAL A 21 5.54 19.18 16.36
CA VAL A 21 4.83 20.17 15.54
C VAL A 21 5.61 20.47 14.26
N ILE A 22 6.94 20.69 14.37
CA ILE A 22 7.78 21.01 13.21
C ILE A 22 7.85 19.84 12.23
N VAL A 23 8.11 18.63 12.71
CA VAL A 23 8.22 17.44 11.85
C VAL A 23 6.87 17.11 11.21
N TYR A 24 5.77 17.23 11.96
CA TYR A 24 4.43 17.04 11.41
C TYR A 24 4.10 18.06 10.32
N ALA A 25 4.39 19.34 10.55
CA ALA A 25 4.23 20.38 9.54
C ALA A 25 5.09 20.11 8.29
N ALA A 26 6.34 19.66 8.47
CA ALA A 26 7.22 19.29 7.37
C ALA A 26 6.65 18.13 6.55
N ILE A 27 6.14 17.07 7.20
CA ILE A 27 5.47 15.95 6.52
C ILE A 27 4.31 16.49 5.68
N LEU A 28 3.42 17.33 6.23
CA LEU A 28 2.29 17.89 5.48
C LEU A 28 2.75 18.70 4.26
N ILE A 29 3.80 19.53 4.42
CA ILE A 29 4.37 20.32 3.32
C ILE A 29 4.95 19.40 2.24
N TYR A 30 5.77 18.42 2.63
CA TYR A 30 6.40 17.50 1.70
C TYR A 30 5.38 16.63 0.97
N THR A 31 4.35 16.13 1.66
CA THR A 31 3.25 15.39 1.05
C THR A 31 2.47 16.27 0.07
N ARG A 32 2.23 17.54 0.39
CA ARG A 32 1.55 18.45 -0.54
C ARG A 32 2.35 18.68 -1.82
N ILE A 33 3.68 18.71 -1.73
CA ILE A 33 4.58 18.86 -2.88
C ILE A 33 4.70 17.55 -3.67
N ALA A 34 4.90 16.42 -2.98
CA ALA A 34 5.09 15.12 -3.61
C ALA A 34 3.77 14.53 -4.18
N GLY A 35 2.62 14.93 -3.65
CA GLY A 35 1.29 14.48 -4.02
C GLY A 35 0.71 13.43 -3.06
N LEU A 36 -0.60 13.17 -3.20
CA LEU A 36 -1.37 12.27 -2.31
C LEU A 36 -0.92 10.80 -2.34
N ARG A 37 -0.17 10.40 -3.39
CA ARG A 37 0.26 9.02 -3.58
C ARG A 37 1.16 8.50 -2.45
N SER A 38 1.89 9.38 -1.77
CA SER A 38 2.75 9.03 -0.64
C SER A 38 2.05 8.22 0.46
N PHE A 39 0.72 8.32 0.57
CA PHE A 39 -0.06 7.59 1.57
C PHE A 39 -1.19 6.73 0.99
N SER A 40 -1.28 6.59 -0.34
CA SER A 40 -2.48 6.02 -0.97
C SER A 40 -2.54 4.49 -0.98
N LYS A 41 -1.58 3.78 -0.35
CA LYS A 41 -1.40 2.32 -0.40
C LYS A 41 -1.78 1.75 -1.78
N MET A 42 -1.26 2.35 -2.86
CA MET A 42 -1.55 1.94 -4.24
C MET A 42 -0.49 0.99 -4.81
N SER A 43 0.68 0.89 -4.17
CA SER A 43 1.67 -0.15 -4.43
C SER A 43 2.48 -0.47 -3.16
N ALA A 44 3.24 -1.56 -3.19
CA ALA A 44 4.14 -1.93 -2.10
C ALA A 44 5.12 -0.82 -1.71
N ALA A 45 5.62 -0.05 -2.70
CA ALA A 45 6.50 1.09 -2.46
C ALA A 45 5.79 2.22 -1.68
N ASP A 46 4.52 2.51 -2.01
CA ASP A 46 3.72 3.53 -1.31
C ASP A 46 3.48 3.11 0.17
N PHE A 47 3.29 1.82 0.42
CA PHE A 47 3.16 1.27 1.78
C PHE A 47 4.47 1.35 2.57
N ALA A 48 5.59 0.93 1.96
CA ALA A 48 6.92 1.02 2.58
C ALA A 48 7.29 2.47 2.93
N MET A 49 6.95 3.42 2.04
CA MET A 49 7.15 4.85 2.28
C MET A 49 6.36 5.33 3.51
N THR A 50 5.10 4.92 3.64
CA THR A 50 4.26 5.30 4.80
C THR A 50 4.89 4.83 6.13
N ILE A 51 5.39 3.59 6.17
CA ILE A 51 6.09 3.05 7.35
C ILE A 51 7.38 3.83 7.62
N ALA A 52 8.17 4.10 6.59
CA ALA A 52 9.44 4.82 6.72
C ALA A 52 9.24 6.25 7.27
N VAL A 53 8.21 6.97 6.80
CA VAL A 53 7.86 8.30 7.31
C VAL A 53 7.47 8.23 8.79
N GLY A 54 6.62 7.28 9.19
CA GLY A 54 6.23 7.10 10.59
C GLY A 54 7.41 6.76 11.51
N SER A 55 8.28 5.87 11.06
CA SER A 55 9.51 5.49 11.77
C SER A 55 10.44 6.69 11.96
N LEU A 56 10.68 7.47 10.90
CA LEU A 56 11.55 8.63 10.94
C LEU A 56 10.96 9.78 11.78
N PHE A 57 9.64 9.96 11.74
CA PHE A 57 8.93 10.87 12.64
C PHE A 57 9.19 10.49 14.11
N GLY A 58 8.92 9.23 14.46
CA GLY A 58 9.12 8.72 15.82
C GLY A 58 10.57 8.88 16.29
N ALA A 59 11.54 8.51 15.45
CA ALA A 59 12.96 8.63 15.76
C ALA A 59 13.40 10.09 15.98
N THR A 60 12.94 11.02 15.14
CA THR A 60 13.32 12.44 15.20
C THR A 60 12.73 13.15 16.42
N VAL A 61 11.53 12.74 16.85
CA VAL A 61 10.82 13.40 17.96
C VAL A 61 11.16 12.78 19.31
N SER A 62 11.45 11.48 19.37
CA SER A 62 11.60 10.75 20.64
C SER A 62 12.99 10.85 21.25
N ALA A 63 14.00 11.21 20.46
CA ALA A 63 15.38 11.26 20.91
C ALA A 63 16.14 12.46 20.33
N PRO A 64 17.16 12.98 21.03
CA PRO A 64 18.00 14.08 20.52
C PRO A 64 18.94 13.65 19.36
N ASN A 65 19.03 12.34 19.08
CA ASN A 65 19.80 11.79 17.97
C ASN A 65 18.90 10.80 17.18
N PRO A 66 18.57 11.07 15.90
CA PRO A 66 19.07 12.16 15.05
C PRO A 66 18.60 13.54 15.51
N THR A 67 19.38 14.58 15.20
CA THR A 67 18.95 15.97 15.46
C THR A 67 17.71 16.30 14.63
N LEU A 68 16.91 17.27 15.08
CA LEU A 68 15.71 17.71 14.34
C LEU A 68 16.03 18.05 12.88
N LEU A 69 17.14 18.76 12.63
CA LEU A 69 17.56 19.12 11.27
C LEU A 69 17.93 17.88 10.44
N ALA A 70 18.64 16.91 11.03
CA ALA A 70 18.97 15.66 10.36
C ALA A 70 17.71 14.85 10.03
N GLY A 71 16.73 14.79 10.95
CA GLY A 71 15.44 14.14 10.71
C GLY A 71 14.62 14.82 9.61
N LEU A 72 14.55 16.16 9.61
CA LEU A 72 13.90 16.93 8.55
C LEU A 72 14.56 16.73 7.18
N PHE A 73 15.89 16.68 7.14
CA PHE A 73 16.64 16.41 5.91
C PHE A 73 16.44 14.98 5.42
N ALA A 74 16.43 14.00 6.32
CA ALA A 74 16.14 12.61 5.99
C ALA A 74 14.71 12.45 5.42
N LEU A 75 13.72 13.14 6.00
CA LEU A 75 12.36 13.17 5.45
C LEU A 75 12.35 13.80 4.05
N LEU A 76 13.03 14.93 3.86
CA LEU A 76 13.14 15.58 2.56
C LEU A 76 13.71 14.62 1.51
N CYS A 77 14.81 13.92 1.82
CA CYS A 77 15.42 12.92 0.95
C CYS A 77 14.45 11.79 0.63
N LEU A 78 13.71 11.28 1.62
CA LEU A 78 12.74 10.21 1.43
C LEU A 78 11.59 10.64 0.50
N PHE A 79 11.02 11.82 0.72
CA PHE A 79 9.98 12.38 -0.14
C PHE A 79 10.48 12.70 -1.55
N ALA A 80 11.70 13.22 -1.68
CA ALA A 80 12.34 13.47 -2.96
C ALA A 80 12.58 12.17 -3.74
N ALA A 81 13.04 11.12 -3.06
CA ALA A 81 13.20 9.79 -3.65
C ALA A 81 11.86 9.20 -4.11
N GLN A 82 10.81 9.31 -3.28
CA GLN A 82 9.46 8.86 -3.64
C GLN A 82 8.94 9.60 -4.88
N TRP A 83 9.12 10.92 -4.92
CA TRP A 83 8.73 11.73 -6.06
C TRP A 83 9.53 11.34 -7.32
N ALA A 84 10.85 11.16 -7.21
CA ALA A 84 11.70 10.73 -8.32
C ALA A 84 11.28 9.35 -8.85
N LEU A 85 11.00 8.39 -7.95
CA LEU A 85 10.52 7.06 -8.28
C LEU A 85 9.16 7.11 -9.01
N ALA A 86 8.22 7.89 -8.50
CA ALA A 86 6.92 8.08 -9.14
C ALA A 86 7.06 8.67 -10.56
N ASN A 87 7.96 9.64 -10.74
CA ASN A 87 8.27 10.20 -12.06
C ASN A 87 8.91 9.16 -13.00
N ALA A 88 9.86 8.37 -12.49
CA ALA A 88 10.54 7.33 -13.27
C ALA A 88 9.55 6.24 -13.73
N ARG A 89 8.65 5.80 -12.84
CA ARG A 89 7.58 4.83 -13.17
C ARG A 89 6.64 5.35 -14.24
N ARG A 90 6.24 6.62 -14.17
CA ARG A 90 5.38 7.24 -15.22
C ARG A 90 6.05 7.28 -16.59
N LYS A 91 7.37 7.46 -16.64
CA LYS A 91 8.12 7.57 -17.89
C LYS A 91 8.59 6.23 -18.45
N SER A 92 8.72 5.20 -17.62
CA SER A 92 9.29 3.91 -18.02
C SER A 92 8.49 2.72 -17.49
N LYS A 93 7.95 1.92 -18.43
CA LYS A 93 7.29 0.65 -18.14
C LYS A 93 8.24 -0.36 -17.47
N LEU A 94 9.54 -0.31 -17.78
CA LEU A 94 10.53 -1.19 -17.16
C LEU A 94 10.69 -0.88 -15.66
N VAL A 95 10.75 0.41 -15.31
CA VAL A 95 10.83 0.82 -13.90
C VAL A 95 9.54 0.44 -13.17
N SER A 96 8.39 0.62 -13.80
CA SER A 96 7.12 0.17 -13.22
C SER A 96 7.12 -1.34 -12.96
N LYS A 97 7.50 -2.18 -13.94
CA LYS A 97 7.56 -3.64 -13.76
C LYS A 97 8.60 -4.11 -12.75
N LEU A 98 9.69 -3.36 -12.56
CA LEU A 98 10.73 -3.72 -11.60
C LEU A 98 10.34 -3.39 -10.16
N VAL A 99 9.58 -2.31 -9.98
CA VAL A 99 9.26 -1.74 -8.65
C VAL A 99 7.87 -2.16 -8.18
N ASP A 100 6.92 -2.28 -9.10
CA ASP A 100 5.56 -2.68 -8.81
C ASP A 100 5.38 -4.16 -9.10
N ASN A 101 4.67 -4.83 -8.21
CA ASN A 101 4.06 -6.11 -8.54
C ASN A 101 2.97 -5.89 -9.59
N GLU A 102 2.69 -6.90 -10.41
CA GLU A 102 1.53 -6.88 -11.31
C GLU A 102 0.33 -7.51 -10.58
N PRO A 103 -0.88 -6.93 -10.68
CA PRO A 103 -2.05 -7.54 -10.07
C PRO A 103 -2.37 -8.87 -10.78
N LEU A 104 -2.82 -9.86 -10.03
CA LEU A 104 -2.94 -11.25 -10.50
C LEU A 104 -4.37 -11.76 -10.30
N LEU A 105 -4.98 -12.30 -11.36
CA LEU A 105 -6.31 -12.90 -11.26
C LEU A 105 -6.26 -14.21 -10.47
N LEU A 106 -6.89 -14.29 -9.31
CA LEU A 106 -6.94 -15.50 -8.48
C LEU A 106 -8.13 -16.40 -8.79
N MET A 107 -9.25 -15.81 -9.23
CA MET A 107 -10.50 -16.53 -9.43
C MET A 107 -11.30 -15.91 -10.58
N ASN A 108 -11.88 -16.76 -11.42
CA ASN A 108 -12.66 -16.40 -12.61
C ASN A 108 -14.05 -17.05 -12.50
N HIS A 109 -15.13 -16.26 -12.39
CA HIS A 109 -16.51 -16.77 -12.42
C HIS A 109 -16.77 -18.01 -11.54
N GLY A 110 -16.29 -18.03 -10.29
CA GLY A 110 -16.45 -19.18 -9.40
C GLY A 110 -15.32 -20.21 -9.45
N GLU A 111 -14.44 -20.16 -10.45
CA GLU A 111 -13.33 -21.09 -10.64
C GLU A 111 -12.02 -20.52 -10.09
N ILE A 112 -11.37 -21.27 -9.20
CA ILE A 112 -10.09 -20.90 -8.61
C ILE A 112 -8.97 -21.19 -9.61
N ILE A 113 -8.05 -20.23 -9.78
CA ILE A 113 -6.88 -20.39 -10.63
C ILE A 113 -5.71 -20.83 -9.75
N GLU A 114 -5.57 -22.14 -9.51
CA GLU A 114 -4.57 -22.71 -8.59
C GLU A 114 -3.14 -22.23 -8.87
N LYS A 115 -2.73 -22.21 -10.16
CA LYS A 115 -1.41 -21.71 -10.56
C LYS A 115 -1.17 -20.26 -10.11
N ASN A 116 -2.21 -19.43 -10.08
CA ASN A 116 -2.07 -18.04 -9.67
C ASN A 116 -2.08 -17.91 -8.13
N LEU A 117 -2.73 -18.82 -7.40
CA LEU A 117 -2.56 -18.92 -5.95
C LEU A 117 -1.13 -19.30 -5.58
N GLU A 118 -0.51 -20.25 -6.29
CA GLU A 118 0.90 -20.62 -6.09
C GLU A 118 1.85 -19.44 -6.32
N LEU A 119 1.65 -18.70 -7.42
CA LEU A 119 2.44 -17.49 -7.73
C LEU A 119 2.24 -16.38 -6.69
N ALA A 120 1.04 -16.25 -6.14
CA ALA A 120 0.73 -15.32 -5.07
C ALA A 120 1.21 -15.79 -3.67
N ASN A 121 1.73 -17.02 -3.56
CA ASN A 121 2.04 -17.68 -2.30
C ASN A 121 0.84 -17.65 -1.32
N MET A 122 -0.36 -17.91 -1.85
CA MET A 122 -1.62 -17.94 -1.11
C MET A 122 -2.21 -19.34 -1.10
N THR A 123 -2.77 -19.76 0.03
CA THR A 123 -3.56 -20.99 0.12
C THR A 123 -5.02 -20.72 -0.26
N GLU A 124 -5.78 -21.78 -0.57
CA GLU A 124 -7.24 -21.65 -0.72
C GLU A 124 -7.91 -21.11 0.55
N SER A 125 -7.40 -21.48 1.72
CA SER A 125 -7.91 -20.96 3.00
C SER A 125 -7.76 -19.45 3.11
N ASP A 126 -6.65 -18.89 2.60
CA ASP A 126 -6.44 -17.44 2.55
C ASP A 126 -7.43 -16.77 1.59
N LEU A 127 -7.64 -17.36 0.40
CA LEU A 127 -8.64 -16.90 -0.56
C LEU A 127 -10.04 -16.91 0.06
N PHE A 128 -10.43 -17.98 0.75
CA PHE A 128 -11.72 -18.08 1.44
C PHE A 128 -11.85 -17.08 2.59
N GLY A 129 -10.76 -16.75 3.27
CA GLY A 129 -10.70 -15.62 4.20
C GLY A 129 -11.13 -14.31 3.52
N LYS A 130 -10.57 -14.03 2.34
CA LYS A 130 -10.86 -12.80 1.57
C LYS A 130 -12.25 -12.77 0.96
N LEU A 131 -12.77 -13.90 0.49
CA LEU A 131 -14.16 -14.00 0.06
C LEU A 131 -15.14 -13.68 1.21
N ARG A 132 -14.85 -14.17 2.42
CA ARG A 132 -15.66 -13.85 3.62
C ARG A 132 -15.56 -12.38 4.01
N GLU A 133 -14.36 -11.80 3.98
CA GLU A 133 -14.15 -10.37 4.24
C GLU A 133 -14.99 -9.49 3.30
N ALA A 134 -15.15 -9.91 2.04
CA ALA A 134 -15.95 -9.24 1.04
C ALA A 134 -17.46 -9.55 1.09
N ASN A 135 -17.94 -10.43 1.98
CA ASN A 135 -19.32 -10.92 1.98
C ASN A 135 -19.75 -11.65 0.68
N ALA A 136 -18.82 -12.35 0.01
CA ALA A 136 -19.18 -13.29 -1.06
C ALA A 136 -19.75 -14.57 -0.44
N LEU A 137 -21.06 -14.79 -0.59
CA LEU A 137 -21.79 -15.84 0.13
C LEU A 137 -21.71 -17.21 -0.54
N ASN A 138 -21.45 -17.23 -1.85
CA ASN A 138 -21.31 -18.44 -2.66
C ASN A 138 -20.41 -18.15 -3.86
N PHE A 139 -19.78 -19.17 -4.43
CA PHE A 139 -18.87 -19.01 -5.57
C PHE A 139 -19.57 -18.52 -6.84
N THR A 140 -20.85 -18.82 -7.01
CA THR A 140 -21.64 -18.38 -8.17
C THR A 140 -21.79 -16.86 -8.24
N GLN A 141 -21.76 -16.16 -7.09
CA GLN A 141 -21.77 -14.70 -7.05
C GLN A 141 -20.43 -14.07 -7.46
N VAL A 142 -19.32 -14.82 -7.37
CA VAL A 142 -17.97 -14.29 -7.57
C VAL A 142 -17.68 -14.18 -9.07
N LYS A 143 -17.51 -12.94 -9.56
CA LYS A 143 -17.17 -12.68 -10.97
C LYS A 143 -15.66 -12.68 -11.18
N ALA A 144 -14.93 -12.03 -10.28
CA ALA A 144 -13.47 -12.01 -10.33
C ALA A 144 -12.89 -11.84 -8.92
N VAL A 145 -11.73 -12.44 -8.68
CA VAL A 145 -10.90 -12.13 -7.52
C VAL A 145 -9.52 -11.74 -8.02
N VAL A 146 -9.04 -10.56 -7.62
CA VAL A 146 -7.74 -10.02 -8.05
C VAL A 146 -6.86 -9.81 -6.83
N PHE A 147 -5.65 -10.35 -6.87
CA PHE A 147 -4.60 -10.04 -5.92
C PHE A 147 -3.91 -8.75 -6.35
N GLU A 148 -4.06 -7.70 -5.55
CA GLU A 148 -3.58 -6.37 -5.88
C GLU A 148 -2.09 -6.22 -5.60
N THR A 149 -1.46 -5.24 -6.24
CA THR A 149 -0.01 -4.95 -6.10
C THR A 149 0.40 -4.56 -4.67
N THR A 150 -0.59 -4.26 -3.82
CA THR A 150 -0.47 -3.86 -2.42
C THR A 150 -0.47 -5.04 -1.47
N GLY A 151 -0.81 -6.24 -1.95
CA GLY A 151 -1.07 -7.43 -1.13
C GLY A 151 -2.51 -7.54 -0.63
N ASP A 152 -3.38 -6.60 -0.98
CA ASP A 152 -4.83 -6.73 -0.73
C ASP A 152 -5.49 -7.61 -1.80
N VAL A 153 -6.70 -8.08 -1.52
CA VAL A 153 -7.50 -8.87 -2.46
C VAL A 153 -8.80 -8.13 -2.76
N SER A 154 -9.00 -7.82 -4.03
CA SER A 154 -10.24 -7.27 -4.56
C SER A 154 -11.17 -8.41 -4.96
N VAL A 155 -12.33 -8.50 -4.30
CA VAL A 155 -13.37 -9.47 -4.65
C VAL A 155 -14.51 -8.75 -5.34
N LEU A 156 -14.72 -9.05 -6.63
CA LEU A 156 -15.86 -8.55 -7.39
C LEU A 156 -16.93 -9.63 -7.40
N HIS A 157 -18.04 -9.36 -6.72
CA HIS A 157 -19.17 -10.27 -6.65
C HIS A 157 -20.50 -9.53 -6.88
N SER A 158 -21.48 -10.26 -7.42
CA SER A 158 -22.81 -9.74 -7.72
C SER A 158 -23.84 -10.84 -7.50
N THR A 159 -25.02 -10.48 -6.98
CA THR A 159 -26.17 -11.39 -6.90
C THR A 159 -26.94 -11.48 -8.21
N SER A 160 -26.65 -10.61 -9.18
CA SER A 160 -27.22 -10.62 -10.52
C SER A 160 -26.22 -11.22 -11.50
N ASP A 161 -26.71 -12.19 -12.28
CA ASP A 161 -25.90 -12.90 -13.27
C ASP A 161 -25.57 -12.03 -14.49
N ASP A 162 -26.43 -11.06 -14.82
CA ASP A 162 -26.35 -10.22 -16.03
C ASP A 162 -25.36 -9.04 -15.90
N VAL A 163 -24.64 -8.91 -14.78
CA VAL A 163 -23.66 -7.85 -14.60
C VAL A 163 -22.40 -8.18 -15.38
N ALA A 164 -22.24 -7.53 -16.53
CA ALA A 164 -21.04 -7.62 -17.35
C ALA A 164 -19.87 -6.86 -16.71
N LEU A 165 -18.70 -7.49 -16.72
CA LEU A 165 -17.44 -6.85 -16.31
C LEU A 165 -16.95 -5.92 -17.42
N GLU A 166 -16.54 -4.70 -17.05
CA GLU A 166 -15.91 -3.76 -17.96
C GLU A 166 -14.44 -4.14 -18.18
N LYS A 167 -14.07 -4.52 -19.41
CA LYS A 167 -12.72 -5.00 -19.74
C LYS A 167 -11.63 -4.01 -19.35
N ARG A 168 -11.91 -2.71 -19.48
CA ARG A 168 -10.95 -1.65 -19.15
C ARG A 168 -10.53 -1.63 -17.68
N ILE A 169 -11.37 -2.12 -16.77
CA ILE A 169 -11.05 -2.19 -15.33
C ILE A 169 -9.96 -3.24 -15.05
N PHE A 170 -9.91 -4.31 -15.86
CA PHE A 170 -8.96 -5.42 -15.69
C PHE A 170 -7.70 -5.28 -16.57
N GLU A 171 -7.51 -4.15 -17.24
CA GLU A 171 -6.29 -3.89 -18.00
C GLU A 171 -5.06 -3.92 -17.10
N GLY A 172 -4.08 -4.76 -17.46
CA GLY A 172 -2.84 -4.93 -16.68
C GLY A 172 -2.92 -5.98 -15.57
N VAL A 173 -4.08 -6.59 -15.33
CA VAL A 173 -4.21 -7.77 -14.46
C VAL A 173 -3.76 -9.01 -15.22
N VAL A 174 -2.77 -9.71 -14.67
CA VAL A 174 -2.23 -10.95 -15.24
C VAL A 174 -3.29 -12.05 -15.15
N GLY A 175 -3.61 -12.67 -16.29
CA GLY A 175 -4.65 -13.70 -16.39
C GLY A 175 -6.05 -13.18 -16.67
N ALA A 176 -6.24 -11.85 -16.78
CA ALA A 176 -7.56 -11.25 -17.01
C ALA A 176 -8.20 -11.59 -18.35
N GLU A 177 -7.43 -12.08 -19.33
CA GLU A 177 -7.98 -12.59 -20.59
C GLU A 177 -9.03 -13.68 -20.37
N ARG A 178 -8.88 -14.47 -19.29
CA ARG A 178 -9.79 -15.55 -18.90
C ARG A 178 -11.20 -15.08 -18.53
N LEU A 179 -11.34 -13.82 -18.11
CA LEU A 179 -12.63 -13.23 -17.75
C LEU A 179 -13.52 -12.97 -18.97
N PHE A 180 -12.93 -12.94 -20.17
CA PHE A 180 -13.59 -12.50 -21.40
C PHE A 180 -13.48 -13.49 -22.56
N THR A 181 -12.69 -14.54 -22.42
CA THR A 181 -12.84 -15.78 -23.19
C THR A 181 -14.01 -16.56 -22.62
N ASP A 182 -14.93 -16.97 -23.50
CA ASP A 182 -16.21 -17.64 -23.22
C ASP A 182 -17.40 -16.68 -23.01
N ARG A 183 -17.97 -16.28 -24.15
CA ARG A 183 -19.42 -16.15 -24.36
C ARG A 183 -19.83 -17.05 -25.50
#